data_AF-A0AAE3WF56-F1
#
_entry.id   AF-A0AAE3WF56-F1
#
_cell.length_a   1.000
_cell.length_b   1.000
_cell.length_c   1.000
_cell.angle_alpha   90.00
_cell.angle_beta   90.00
_cell.angle_gamma   90.00
#
_symmetry.space_group_name_H-M   'P 1'
#
loop_
_entity.id
_entity.type
_entity.pdbx_description
1 polymer ?
#
loop_
_entity_poly.entity_id
_entity_poly.type
_entity_poly.pdbx_seq_one_letter_code
_entity_poly.pdbx_strand_id
1 'polypeptide(L)'
;MPSEALVLGFDTSAAHCAAALLLGDRVLAATSEDMGRGQAERLMPMLEEMLSGSGKNWSDLKAIGVGVGPGNFTGIRISVAAARGLALALNIPARGVDTFSASELGRTGTVLPTVPAPRGQLYLRPPGEAPTIAAADSVDSHGLPPVPPPAPAVLAENIARIAAAGGGTVPAAPVYVRPADASPSSTPPPTILADDP
;
A
#
# COMPACT_ATOMS: atom_id res chain seq x y z
N MET A 1 21.24 -3.87 -16.95
CA MET A 1 21.30 -2.54 -16.33
C MET A 1 19.94 -2.29 -15.71
N PRO A 2 19.80 -1.98 -14.41
CA PRO A 2 18.51 -1.52 -13.90
C PRO A 2 18.10 -0.33 -14.77
N SER A 3 16.92 -0.39 -15.38
CA SER A 3 16.46 0.68 -16.25
C SER A 3 16.44 1.98 -15.44
N GLU A 4 16.82 3.11 -16.05
CA GLU A 4 16.60 4.46 -15.51
C GLU A 4 15.10 4.84 -15.46
N ALA A 5 14.26 3.90 -15.06
CA ALA A 5 12.82 4.08 -14.94
C ALA A 5 12.54 4.95 -13.71
N LEU A 6 11.72 5.99 -13.92
CA LEU A 6 11.17 6.79 -12.84
C LEU A 6 9.94 6.07 -12.28
N VAL A 7 9.99 5.69 -11.00
CA VAL A 7 8.94 4.89 -10.34
C VAL A 7 8.46 5.63 -9.09
N LEU A 8 7.14 5.76 -8.98
CA LEU A 8 6.47 6.39 -7.84
C LEU A 8 5.89 5.30 -6.94
N GLY A 9 6.20 5.31 -5.66
CA GLY A 9 5.58 4.46 -4.64
C GLY A 9 4.79 5.30 -3.64
N PHE A 10 3.61 4.86 -3.21
CA PHE A 10 2.88 5.53 -2.14
C PHE A 10 1.95 4.59 -1.37
N ASP A 11 1.61 5.01 -0.15
CA ASP A 11 0.74 4.28 0.75
C ASP A 11 -0.08 5.23 1.62
N THR A 12 -1.34 4.87 1.82
CA THR A 12 -2.27 5.54 2.74
C THR A 12 -2.97 4.53 3.62
N SER A 13 -2.41 3.32 3.80
CA SER A 13 -3.07 2.19 4.44
C SER A 13 -3.07 2.25 5.97
N ALA A 14 -2.32 3.15 6.60
CA ALA A 14 -2.38 3.39 8.05
C ALA A 14 -2.64 4.88 8.37
N ALA A 15 -2.29 5.32 9.57
CA ALA A 15 -2.51 6.70 10.03
C ALA A 15 -1.45 7.67 9.46
N HIS A 16 -1.21 7.59 8.14
CA HIS A 16 -0.26 8.41 7.41
C HIS A 16 -0.70 8.61 5.95
N CYS A 17 -0.03 9.55 5.30
CA CYS A 17 0.10 9.63 3.85
C CYS A 17 1.60 9.62 3.53
N ALA A 18 2.05 8.70 2.69
CA ALA A 18 3.48 8.55 2.40
C ALA A 18 3.72 8.28 0.92
N ALA A 19 4.83 8.80 0.41
CA ALA A 19 5.26 8.64 -0.97
C ALA A 19 6.78 8.58 -1.10
N ALA A 20 7.25 8.00 -2.20
CA ALA A 20 8.65 7.97 -2.59
C ALA A 20 8.79 7.94 -4.11
N LEU A 21 9.85 8.58 -4.63
CA LEU A 21 10.18 8.66 -6.05
C LEU A 21 11.58 8.08 -6.27
N LEU A 22 11.68 7.10 -7.15
CA LEU A 22 12.92 6.43 -7.50
C LEU A 22 13.28 6.67 -8.96
N LEU A 23 14.58 6.79 -9.23
CA LEU A 23 15.17 6.70 -10.57
C LEU A 23 16.17 5.55 -10.59
N GLY A 24 15.78 4.44 -11.21
CA GLY A 24 16.51 3.18 -11.05
C GLY A 24 16.58 2.79 -9.56
N ASP A 25 17.79 2.56 -9.04
CA ASP A 25 17.99 2.18 -7.63
C ASP A 25 18.08 3.37 -6.67
N ARG A 26 18.16 4.60 -7.21
CA ARG A 26 18.34 5.83 -6.44
C ARG A 26 17.00 6.39 -5.99
N VAL A 27 16.87 6.67 -4.68
CA VAL A 27 15.77 7.46 -4.13
C VAL A 27 16.01 8.93 -4.45
N LEU A 28 15.11 9.57 -5.19
CA LEU A 28 15.14 11.00 -5.46
C LEU A 28 14.49 11.79 -4.31
N ALA A 29 13.38 11.27 -3.79
CA ALA A 29 12.65 11.86 -2.69
C ALA A 29 11.84 10.78 -1.96
N ALA A 30 11.65 10.95 -0.66
CA ALA A 30 10.73 10.17 0.15
C ALA A 30 10.15 11.09 1.23
N THR A 31 8.85 10.98 1.48
CA THR A 31 8.17 11.82 2.46
C THR A 31 7.01 11.07 3.10
N SER A 32 6.66 11.48 4.30
CA SER A 32 5.46 11.00 4.99
C SER A 32 4.93 12.04 5.95
N GLU A 33 3.61 12.06 6.08
CA GLU A 33 2.89 12.86 7.05
C GLU A 33 2.00 11.97 7.90
N ASP A 34 2.09 12.10 9.22
CA ASP A 34 1.19 11.44 10.14
C ASP A 34 -0.19 12.09 10.05
N MET A 35 -1.21 11.30 9.73
CA MET A 35 -2.57 11.78 9.63
C MET A 35 -3.60 10.67 9.82
N GLY A 36 -4.55 10.89 10.74
CA GLY A 36 -5.68 9.99 10.95
C GLY A 36 -6.82 10.15 9.94
N ARG A 37 -6.86 11.28 9.21
CA ARG A 37 -7.88 11.64 8.21
C ARG A 37 -7.32 12.66 7.22
N GLY A 38 -7.96 12.81 6.06
CA GLY A 38 -7.56 13.80 5.04
C GLY A 38 -6.61 13.25 3.97
N GLN A 39 -6.39 11.93 3.95
CA GLN A 39 -5.45 11.31 3.00
C GLN A 39 -5.90 11.51 1.54
N ALA A 40 -7.21 11.55 1.27
CA ALA A 40 -7.74 11.72 -0.08
C ALA A 40 -7.42 13.11 -0.65
N GLU A 41 -7.48 14.13 0.19
CA GLU A 41 -7.19 15.51 -0.17
C GLU A 41 -5.68 15.79 -0.22
N ARG A 42 -4.89 15.10 0.62
CA ARG A 42 -3.44 15.34 0.72
C ARG A 42 -2.61 14.58 -0.31
N LEU A 43 -3.02 13.38 -0.70
CA LEU A 43 -2.20 12.49 -1.54
C LEU A 43 -1.77 13.16 -2.85
N MET A 44 -2.70 13.67 -3.66
CA MET A 44 -2.37 14.24 -4.97
C MET A 44 -1.42 15.46 -4.88
N PRO A 45 -1.66 16.45 -3.99
CA PRO A 45 -0.69 17.52 -3.74
C PRO A 45 0.70 17.01 -3.32
N MET A 46 0.78 15.99 -2.46
CA MET A 46 2.05 15.45 -1.99
C MET A 46 2.89 14.86 -3.14
N LEU A 47 2.22 14.15 -4.04
CA LEU A 47 2.86 13.55 -5.21
C LEU A 47 3.33 14.63 -6.21
N GLU A 48 2.55 15.70 -6.38
CA GLU A 48 2.90 16.83 -7.26
C GLU A 48 4.10 17.64 -6.71
N GLU A 49 4.09 17.94 -5.41
CA GLU A 49 5.21 18.56 -4.70
C GLU A 49 6.50 17.72 -4.84
N MET A 50 6.38 16.39 -4.72
CA MET A 50 7.51 15.47 -4.85
C MET A 50 8.11 15.44 -6.26
N LEU A 51 7.24 15.36 -7.29
CA LEU A 51 7.66 15.37 -8.69
C LEU A 51 8.34 16.71 -9.03
N SER A 52 7.66 17.82 -8.74
CA SER A 52 8.18 19.17 -9.02
C SER A 52 9.47 19.47 -8.26
N GLY A 53 9.56 19.11 -6.98
CA GLY A 53 10.78 19.23 -6.17
C GLY A 53 11.95 18.39 -6.68
N SER A 54 11.66 17.33 -7.46
CA SER A 54 12.67 16.50 -8.13
C SER A 54 12.95 16.92 -9.59
N GLY A 55 12.33 18.00 -10.07
CA GLY A 55 12.42 18.43 -11.47
C GLY A 55 11.85 17.39 -12.45
N LYS A 56 10.81 16.66 -12.03
CA LYS A 56 10.12 15.62 -12.79
C LYS A 56 8.65 15.98 -12.97
N ASN A 57 8.05 15.36 -13.97
CA ASN A 57 6.65 15.55 -14.33
C ASN A 57 5.93 14.19 -14.31
N TRP A 58 4.60 14.20 -14.27
CA TRP A 58 3.78 12.99 -14.34
C TRP A 58 4.11 12.10 -15.55
N SER A 59 4.41 12.70 -16.71
CA SER A 59 4.76 12.00 -17.95
C SER A 59 6.11 11.26 -17.90
N ASP A 60 6.97 11.59 -16.94
CA ASP A 60 8.27 10.94 -16.79
C ASP A 60 8.14 9.56 -16.13
N LEU A 61 7.06 9.34 -15.38
CA LEU A 61 6.79 8.09 -14.68
C LEU A 61 6.69 6.92 -15.66
N LYS A 62 7.25 5.78 -15.26
CA LYS A 62 7.23 4.51 -16.00
C LYS A 62 6.47 3.41 -15.28
N ALA A 63 6.29 3.54 -13.97
CA ALA A 63 5.46 2.64 -13.18
C ALA A 63 5.02 3.33 -11.88
N ILE A 64 3.94 2.80 -11.30
CA ILE A 64 3.44 3.17 -9.98
C ILE A 64 3.44 1.92 -9.08
N GLY A 65 4.00 2.03 -7.88
CA GLY A 65 3.82 1.11 -6.78
C GLY A 65 2.78 1.67 -5.81
N VAL A 66 1.87 0.82 -5.33
CA VAL A 66 0.83 1.25 -4.39
C VAL A 66 0.68 0.26 -3.26
N GLY A 67 0.62 0.76 -2.04
CA GLY A 67 0.31 -0.05 -0.86
C GLY A 67 -1.12 -0.59 -0.92
N VAL A 68 -1.29 -1.91 -0.78
CA VAL A 68 -2.60 -2.57 -0.84
C VAL A 68 -3.07 -3.15 0.50
N GLY A 69 -2.37 -2.79 1.58
CA GLY A 69 -2.64 -3.25 2.94
C GLY A 69 -1.93 -4.58 3.28
N PRO A 70 -2.30 -5.23 4.39
CA PRO A 70 -3.44 -4.90 5.25
C PRO A 70 -3.29 -3.58 6.01
N GLY A 71 -4.41 -3.03 6.46
CA GLY A 71 -4.48 -1.71 7.09
C GLY A 71 -5.90 -1.15 7.15
N ASN A 72 -6.02 0.16 7.36
CA ASN A 72 -7.27 0.89 7.36
C ASN A 72 -7.98 0.79 5.99
N PHE A 73 -9.23 0.32 6.03
CA PHE A 73 -10.08 0.09 4.88
C PHE A 73 -10.21 1.31 3.95
N THR A 74 -10.50 2.48 4.51
CA THR A 74 -10.64 3.73 3.74
C THR A 74 -9.32 4.11 3.11
N GLY A 75 -8.25 4.01 3.89
CA GLY A 75 -6.89 4.32 3.48
C GLY A 75 -6.43 3.51 2.27
N ILE A 76 -6.58 2.18 2.32
CA ILE A 76 -6.21 1.30 1.19
C ILE A 76 -6.98 1.66 -0.08
N ARG A 77 -8.27 1.99 0.05
CA ARG A 77 -9.09 2.36 -1.12
C ARG A 77 -8.67 3.67 -1.75
N ILE A 78 -8.26 4.65 -0.95
CA ILE A 78 -7.76 5.94 -1.45
C ILE A 78 -6.52 5.72 -2.32
N SER A 79 -5.50 5.05 -1.80
CA SER A 79 -4.25 4.81 -2.53
C SER A 79 -4.49 3.95 -3.78
N VAL A 80 -5.25 2.86 -3.68
CA VAL A 80 -5.56 2.01 -4.83
C VAL A 80 -6.33 2.76 -5.92
N ALA A 81 -7.33 3.57 -5.55
CA ALA A 81 -8.10 4.36 -6.52
C ALA A 81 -7.20 5.39 -7.23
N ALA A 82 -6.35 6.10 -6.48
CA ALA A 82 -5.40 7.06 -7.04
C ALA A 82 -4.42 6.38 -8.00
N ALA A 83 -3.83 5.25 -7.61
CA ALA A 83 -2.88 4.51 -8.44
C ALA A 83 -3.50 4.04 -9.76
N ARG A 84 -4.72 3.50 -9.70
CA ARG A 84 -5.45 3.06 -10.91
C ARG A 84 -5.82 4.23 -11.82
N GLY A 85 -6.27 5.35 -11.25
CA GLY A 85 -6.58 6.56 -12.01
C GLY A 85 -5.36 7.13 -12.72
N LEU A 86 -4.24 7.26 -12.01
CA LEU A 86 -2.97 7.73 -12.56
C LEU A 86 -2.42 6.78 -13.62
N ALA A 87 -2.40 5.47 -13.36
CA ALA A 87 -1.94 4.46 -14.31
C ALA A 87 -2.75 4.48 -15.62
N LEU A 88 -4.08 4.62 -15.50
CA LEU A 88 -4.96 4.77 -16.66
C LEU A 88 -4.66 6.04 -17.45
N ALA A 89 -4.54 7.19 -16.77
CA ALA A 89 -4.29 8.47 -17.41
C ALA A 89 -2.92 8.56 -18.10
N LEU A 90 -1.89 7.95 -17.49
CA LEU A 90 -0.50 7.97 -17.97
C LEU A 90 -0.17 6.80 -18.89
N ASN A 91 -1.07 5.81 -19.02
CA ASN A 91 -0.84 4.57 -19.76
C ASN A 91 0.43 3.82 -19.29
N ILE A 92 0.59 3.67 -17.97
CA ILE A 92 1.72 2.98 -17.32
C ILE A 92 1.22 1.93 -16.33
N PRO A 93 2.02 0.90 -16.01
CA PRO A 93 1.61 -0.11 -15.03
C PRO A 93 1.50 0.47 -13.61
N ALA A 94 0.45 0.08 -12.88
CA ALA A 94 0.36 0.16 -11.42
C ALA A 94 0.50 -1.24 -10.81
N ARG A 95 1.29 -1.36 -9.74
CA ARG A 95 1.60 -2.61 -9.04
C ARG A 95 1.22 -2.49 -7.57
N GLY A 96 0.33 -3.38 -7.12
CA GLY A 96 -0.01 -3.49 -5.71
C GLY A 96 1.12 -4.13 -4.92
N VAL A 97 1.44 -3.60 -3.75
CA VAL A 97 2.44 -4.14 -2.83
C VAL A 97 1.82 -4.22 -1.45
N ASP A 98 1.70 -5.43 -0.91
CA ASP A 98 1.19 -5.61 0.44
C ASP A 98 2.23 -5.19 1.48
N THR A 99 1.76 -4.71 2.64
CA THR A 99 2.60 -4.18 3.71
C THR A 99 3.62 -5.20 4.21
N PHE A 100 3.29 -6.49 4.19
CA PHE A 100 4.23 -7.54 4.61
C PHE A 100 5.41 -7.63 3.64
N SER A 101 5.15 -7.70 2.34
CA SER A 101 6.20 -7.77 1.31
C SER A 101 7.10 -6.55 1.34
N ALA A 102 6.52 -5.35 1.54
CA ALA A 102 7.30 -4.13 1.73
C ALA A 102 8.12 -4.14 3.03
N SER A 103 7.65 -4.78 4.10
CA SER A 103 8.35 -4.89 5.39
C SER A 103 9.49 -5.92 5.39
N GLU A 104 9.40 -6.92 4.52
CA GLU A 104 10.43 -7.96 4.34
C GLU A 104 11.59 -7.51 3.45
N LEU A 105 11.39 -6.46 2.64
CA LEU A 105 12.40 -6.01 1.69
C LEU A 105 13.73 -5.69 2.39
N GLY A 106 14.82 -6.30 1.90
CA GLY A 106 16.17 -6.09 2.42
C GLY A 106 16.50 -6.85 3.70
N ARG A 107 15.56 -7.66 4.23
CA ARG A 107 15.84 -8.52 5.38
C ARG A 107 16.54 -9.81 4.96
N THR A 108 17.38 -10.31 5.86
CA THR A 108 18.06 -11.59 5.72
C THR A 108 17.50 -12.57 6.75
N GLY A 109 17.35 -13.85 6.35
CA GLY A 109 16.77 -14.89 7.19
C GLY A 109 15.25 -14.90 7.20
N THR A 110 14.69 -15.84 7.96
CA THR A 110 13.25 -16.06 8.09
C THR A 110 12.68 -15.15 9.18
N VAL A 111 11.67 -14.37 8.84
CA VAL A 111 11.02 -13.40 9.74
C VAL A 111 9.51 -13.60 9.77
N LEU A 112 8.84 -12.95 10.72
CA LEU A 112 7.38 -12.89 10.78
C LEU A 112 6.92 -11.44 10.61
N PRO A 113 6.54 -11.01 9.40
CA PRO A 113 5.95 -9.70 9.17
C PRO A 113 4.66 -9.55 9.96
N THR A 114 4.54 -8.44 10.68
CA THR A 114 3.36 -8.09 11.47
C THR A 114 2.86 -6.70 11.03
N VAL A 115 1.55 -6.48 11.14
CA VAL A 115 0.92 -5.18 10.90
C VAL A 115 -0.11 -4.94 12.00
N PRO A 116 -0.15 -3.77 12.63
CA PRO A 116 -1.19 -3.42 13.60
C PRO A 116 -2.60 -3.66 13.06
N ALA A 117 -3.41 -4.38 13.83
CA ALA A 117 -4.84 -4.57 13.57
C ALA A 117 -5.67 -4.00 14.74
N PRO A 118 -6.97 -3.72 14.52
CA PRO A 118 -7.84 -3.25 15.59
C PRO A 118 -7.90 -4.21 16.80
N ARG A 119 -8.29 -3.68 17.96
CA ARG A 119 -8.59 -4.47 19.18
C ARG A 119 -7.38 -5.23 19.75
N GLY A 120 -6.18 -4.66 19.68
CA GLY A 120 -4.97 -5.28 20.22
C GLY A 120 -4.54 -6.54 19.45
N GLN A 121 -4.96 -6.65 18.20
CA GLN A 121 -4.60 -7.76 17.31
C GLN A 121 -3.49 -7.33 16.36
N LEU A 122 -2.87 -8.31 15.71
CA LEU A 122 -1.92 -8.12 14.63
C LEU A 122 -2.35 -8.95 13.43
N TYR A 123 -2.23 -8.37 12.25
CA TYR A 123 -2.11 -9.18 11.04
C TYR A 123 -0.70 -9.72 10.98
N LEU A 124 -0.53 -10.99 10.63
CA LEU A 124 0.78 -11.62 10.50
C LEU A 124 0.81 -12.54 9.29
N ARG A 125 1.99 -12.68 8.67
CA ARG A 125 2.20 -13.58 7.54
C ARG A 125 3.34 -14.57 7.84
N PRO A 126 3.05 -15.79 8.31
CA PRO A 126 4.08 -16.79 8.48
C PRO A 126 4.71 -17.16 7.11
N PRO A 127 5.99 -17.53 7.07
CA PRO A 127 6.66 -17.90 5.83
C PRO A 127 5.95 -19.05 5.10
N GLY A 128 5.58 -18.83 3.85
CA GLY A 128 4.88 -19.84 3.02
C GLY A 128 3.40 -20.03 3.36
N GLU A 129 2.85 -19.26 4.29
CA GLU A 129 1.45 -19.34 4.69
C GLU A 129 0.66 -18.07 4.30
N ALA A 130 -0.66 -18.20 4.26
CA ALA A 130 -1.54 -17.05 4.04
C ALA A 130 -1.52 -16.10 5.27
N PRO A 131 -1.74 -14.79 5.08
CA PRO A 131 -1.89 -13.87 6.19
C PRO A 131 -3.04 -14.29 7.13
N THR A 132 -2.81 -14.18 8.43
CA THR A 132 -3.80 -14.42 9.47
C THR A 132 -3.89 -13.25 10.44
N ILE A 133 -4.85 -13.31 11.36
CA ILE A 133 -4.99 -12.37 12.47
C ILE A 133 -4.79 -13.11 13.78
N ALA A 134 -3.96 -12.57 14.65
CA ALA A 134 -3.72 -13.13 15.97
C ALA A 134 -3.71 -12.02 17.04
N ALA A 135 -3.81 -12.40 18.31
CA ALA A 135 -3.62 -11.46 19.40
C ALA A 135 -2.15 -11.04 19.49
N ALA A 136 -1.89 -9.81 19.92
CA ALA A 136 -0.51 -9.31 19.94
C ALA A 136 0.41 -10.09 20.89
N ASP A 137 -0.15 -10.64 21.96
CA ASP A 137 0.55 -11.47 22.96
C ASP A 137 0.86 -12.90 22.47
N SER A 138 0.23 -13.36 21.38
CA SER A 138 0.49 -14.69 20.83
C SER A 138 1.60 -14.72 19.78
N VAL A 139 2.16 -13.57 19.39
CA VAL A 139 3.17 -13.49 18.31
C VAL A 139 4.43 -14.29 18.62
N ASP A 140 4.89 -14.27 19.87
CA ASP A 140 6.10 -15.00 20.28
C ASP A 140 5.97 -16.52 20.11
N SER A 141 4.74 -17.05 20.08
CA SER A 141 4.49 -18.48 19.89
C SER A 141 4.88 -19.01 18.50
N HIS A 142 5.06 -18.12 17.53
CA HIS A 142 5.52 -18.49 16.19
C HIS A 142 7.03 -18.79 16.12
N GLY A 143 7.81 -18.46 17.17
CA GLY A 143 9.25 -18.75 17.22
C GLY A 143 10.10 -18.02 16.17
N LEU A 144 9.54 -17.00 15.52
CA LEU A 144 10.20 -16.18 14.49
C LEU A 144 10.28 -14.72 14.97
N PRO A 145 11.35 -13.99 14.61
CA PRO A 145 11.46 -12.58 14.98
C PRO A 145 10.35 -11.76 14.31
N PRO A 146 9.49 -11.08 15.09
CA PRO A 146 8.44 -10.26 14.51
C PRO A 146 9.00 -9.01 13.86
N VAL A 147 8.39 -8.62 12.74
CA VAL A 147 8.83 -7.53 11.89
C VAL A 147 7.65 -6.58 11.68
N PRO A 148 7.57 -5.47 12.44
CA PRO A 148 6.54 -4.47 12.20
C PRO A 148 6.83 -3.71 10.89
N PRO A 149 5.84 -2.94 10.37
CA PRO A 149 6.07 -2.10 9.21
C PRO A 149 7.18 -1.08 9.50
N PRO A 150 8.03 -0.76 8.52
CA PRO A 150 9.02 0.30 8.67
C PRO A 150 8.33 1.67 8.78
N ALA A 151 9.11 2.72 9.03
CA ALA A 151 8.61 4.09 9.00
C ALA A 151 7.89 4.38 7.66
N PRO A 152 6.82 5.20 7.62
CA PRO A 152 5.98 5.32 6.43
C PRO A 152 6.71 5.76 5.16
N ALA A 153 7.68 6.67 5.24
CA ALA A 153 8.51 7.05 4.10
C ALA A 153 9.32 5.86 3.55
N VAL A 154 9.90 5.04 4.44
CA VAL A 154 10.64 3.81 4.06
C VAL A 154 9.69 2.75 3.50
N LEU A 155 8.47 2.64 4.03
CA LEU A 155 7.44 1.78 3.46
C LEU A 155 7.14 2.17 2.00
N ALA A 156 6.96 3.47 1.73
CA ALA A 156 6.73 3.99 0.38
C ALA A 156 7.92 3.75 -0.55
N GLU A 157 9.16 3.89 -0.06
CA GLU A 157 10.37 3.53 -0.80
C GLU A 157 10.38 2.04 -1.17
N ASN A 158 10.09 1.15 -0.22
CA ASN A 158 10.07 -0.28 -0.45
C ASN A 158 9.00 -0.68 -1.48
N ILE A 159 7.83 -0.02 -1.42
CA ILE A 159 6.77 -0.16 -2.42
C ILE A 159 7.27 0.23 -3.81
N ALA A 160 7.96 1.37 -3.94
CA ALA A 160 8.53 1.81 -5.22
C ALA A 160 9.60 0.83 -5.74
N ARG A 161 10.47 0.31 -4.87
CA ARG A 161 11.52 -0.67 -5.23
C ARG A 161 10.92 -1.97 -5.75
N ILE A 162 9.90 -2.50 -5.05
CA ILE A 162 9.21 -3.72 -5.47
C ILE A 162 8.51 -3.49 -6.81
N ALA A 163 7.88 -2.33 -7.00
CA ALA A 163 7.25 -2.00 -8.27
C ALA A 163 8.27 -1.87 -9.43
N ALA A 164 9.45 -1.32 -9.16
CA ALA A 164 10.54 -1.17 -10.13
C ALA A 164 11.14 -2.52 -10.56
N ALA A 165 11.22 -3.51 -9.66
CA ALA A 165 11.78 -4.83 -9.94
C ALA A 165 10.97 -5.68 -10.93
N GLY A 166 9.70 -5.31 -11.20
CA GLY A 166 8.94 -5.81 -12.35
C GLY A 166 8.34 -7.23 -12.23
N GLY A 167 8.45 -7.90 -11.09
CA GLY A 167 7.93 -9.26 -10.88
C GLY A 167 6.41 -9.30 -10.63
N GLY A 168 5.64 -9.91 -11.54
CA GLY A 168 4.21 -10.17 -11.40
C GLY A 168 3.31 -8.93 -11.36
N THR A 169 2.15 -8.99 -12.00
CA THR A 169 1.09 -8.01 -11.78
C THR A 169 0.31 -8.44 -10.55
N VAL A 170 0.77 -8.08 -9.35
CA VAL A 170 -0.16 -8.01 -8.23
C VAL A 170 -1.12 -6.87 -8.59
N PRO A 171 -2.43 -7.16 -8.79
CA PRO A 171 -3.36 -6.10 -9.14
C PRO A 171 -3.32 -5.04 -8.04
N ALA A 172 -3.38 -3.77 -8.43
CA ALA A 172 -3.67 -2.68 -7.50
C ALA A 172 -5.10 -2.87 -6.99
N ALA A 173 -5.27 -3.79 -6.04
CA ALA A 173 -6.53 -4.23 -5.46
C ALA A 173 -6.32 -4.43 -3.96
N PRO A 174 -7.27 -3.99 -3.10
CA PRO A 174 -7.13 -4.14 -1.66
C PRO A 174 -6.96 -5.61 -1.23
N VAL A 175 -6.04 -5.86 -0.30
CA VAL A 175 -5.89 -7.17 0.35
C VAL A 175 -6.70 -7.17 1.64
N TYR A 176 -7.71 -8.05 1.70
CA TYR A 176 -8.51 -8.27 2.90
C TYR A 176 -8.11 -9.59 3.55
N VAL A 177 -7.53 -9.52 4.76
CA VAL A 177 -7.13 -10.71 5.54
C VAL A 177 -8.33 -11.44 6.15
N ARG A 178 -9.44 -10.72 6.36
CA ARG A 178 -10.74 -11.31 6.73
C ARG A 178 -11.79 -10.89 5.71
N PRO A 179 -12.77 -11.76 5.40
CA PRO A 179 -13.96 -11.37 4.66
C PRO A 179 -14.68 -10.22 5.38
N ALA A 180 -15.44 -9.42 4.63
CA ALA A 180 -16.36 -8.48 5.23
C ALA A 180 -17.36 -9.25 6.11
N ASP A 181 -17.34 -8.99 7.41
CA ASP A 181 -18.22 -9.62 8.41
C ASP A 181 -19.51 -8.80 8.64
N ALA A 182 -19.93 -8.04 7.63
CA ALA A 182 -21.12 -7.23 7.70
C ALA A 182 -22.36 -8.12 7.81
N SER A 183 -23.05 -8.03 8.95
CA SER A 183 -24.38 -8.61 9.11
C SER A 183 -25.32 -8.02 8.05
N PRO A 184 -26.08 -8.84 7.31
CA PRO A 184 -27.12 -8.33 6.41
C PRO A 184 -28.04 -7.37 7.18
N SER A 185 -28.36 -6.22 6.59
CA SER A 185 -29.29 -5.30 7.25
C SER A 185 -30.63 -5.98 7.46
N SER A 186 -31.20 -5.87 8.66
CA SER A 186 -32.60 -6.24 8.91
C SER A 186 -33.58 -5.30 8.19
N THR A 187 -33.09 -4.14 7.74
CA THR A 187 -33.83 -3.20 6.92
C THR A 187 -33.95 -3.75 5.50
N PRO A 188 -35.17 -3.84 4.92
CA PRO A 188 -35.33 -4.23 3.53
C PRO A 188 -34.55 -3.27 2.62
N PRO A 189 -33.97 -3.77 1.51
CA PRO A 189 -33.23 -2.93 0.59
C PRO A 189 -34.13 -1.80 0.06
N PRO A 190 -33.59 -0.60 -0.20
CA PRO A 190 -34.36 0.47 -0.79
C PRO A 190 -34.90 0.03 -2.16
N THR A 191 -36.12 0.44 -2.49
CA THR A 191 -36.67 0.25 -3.85
C THR A 191 -35.78 1.01 -4.82
N ILE A 192 -35.00 0.28 -5.62
CA ILE A 192 -34.28 0.87 -6.74
C ILE A 192 -35.33 1.22 -7.78
N LEU A 193 -35.49 2.52 -8.07
CA LEU A 193 -36.34 2.96 -9.16
C LEU A 193 -35.77 2.35 -10.45
N ALA A 194 -36.60 1.63 -11.21
CA ALA A 194 -36.22 1.23 -12.55
C ALA A 194 -36.00 2.51 -13.37
N ASP A 195 -34.97 2.51 -14.22
CA ASP A 195 -34.88 3.52 -15.27
C ASP A 195 -36.15 3.40 -16.13
N ASP A 196 -36.98 4.44 -16.15
CA ASP A 196 -38.11 4.50 -17.08
C ASP A 196 -37.54 4.44 -18.52
N PRO A 197 -38.09 3.57 -19.40
CA PRO A 197 -37.57 3.31 -20.73
C PRO A 197 -37.61 4.51 -21.68
#